data_AF-A0A7R9MI48-F1
#
_entry.id   AF-A0A7R9MI48-F1
#
_cell.length_a   1.000
_cell.length_b   1.000
_cell.length_c   1.000
_cell.angle_alpha   90.00
_cell.angle_beta   90.00
_cell.angle_gamma   90.00
#
_symmetry.space_group_name_H-M   'P 1'
#
loop_
_entity.id
_entity.type
_entity.pdbx_description
1 polymer ?
#
loop_
_entity_poly.entity_id
_entity_poly.type
_entity_poly.pdbx_seq_one_letter_code
_entity_poly.pdbx_strand_id
1 'polypeptide(L)'
;MAVNPDVQQRLYDEINGAVDSDTGDIEYDRLARLPYLDAVMAETLRHHSLALPLSRYPTRDYKLGTTGITIKAGQQVEIPIYAIHHSEQYYPDPFKFKPDRFMPENKHLIKPYTYLPFGVGPRNCVALRFALLELKLTLVHTLLEYRMVRCPETDVPLRSVRDNHSSGCQNNLSAEAWLKENTRSINIVEAVNMPDEDSDQLRSQYVRSIPDAILADGLLLQGRVNPSRYLSKMATFEVRANDIWLVSYPKSGTTWTKQILSLIDRNGNAESVSDVPVIERIKHIEVYDNIERLASQSSDRMIGTHLPATHIPTELKQLKCKIIYVVRNPKDTAVSYYYYHRISKFLGNYNGSWDTFCELFVHGHLFYGDWLEHVYGYWKLHQLNPDNVLFVSYEE
;
A
#
# COMPACT_ATOMS: atom_id res chain seq x y z
N MET A 1 25.53 10.07 -11.53
CA MET A 1 26.50 10.93 -10.82
C MET A 1 27.92 10.84 -11.39
N ALA A 2 28.50 9.65 -11.61
CA ALA A 2 29.88 9.49 -12.11
C ALA A 2 30.29 10.34 -13.35
N VAL A 3 29.34 10.72 -14.22
CA VAL A 3 29.57 11.60 -15.38
C VAL A 3 29.58 13.11 -15.07
N ASN A 4 29.09 13.50 -13.89
CA ASN A 4 28.93 14.89 -13.42
C ASN A 4 29.62 15.07 -12.04
N PRO A 5 30.96 15.12 -11.98
CA PRO A 5 31.70 15.08 -10.72
C PRO A 5 31.40 16.27 -9.80
N ASP A 6 31.20 17.47 -10.36
CA ASP A 6 30.96 18.70 -9.58
C ASP A 6 29.58 18.68 -8.88
N VAL A 7 28.59 18.12 -9.56
CA VAL A 7 27.24 17.87 -9.00
C VAL A 7 27.31 16.84 -7.88
N GLN A 8 28.09 15.77 -8.06
CA GLN A 8 28.31 14.76 -7.03
C GLN A 8 29.01 15.35 -5.80
N GLN A 9 30.00 16.23 -6.00
CA GLN A 9 30.70 16.89 -4.89
C GLN A 9 29.74 17.80 -4.11
N ARG A 10 29.04 18.73 -4.79
CA ARG A 10 28.08 19.63 -4.13
C ARG A 10 26.95 18.88 -3.42
N LEU A 11 26.56 17.70 -3.90
CA LEU A 11 25.59 16.85 -3.22
C LEU A 11 26.19 16.14 -1.99
N TYR A 12 27.41 15.61 -2.10
CA TYR A 12 28.14 15.08 -0.94
C TYR A 12 28.30 16.16 0.14
N ASP A 13 28.68 17.38 -0.23
CA ASP A 13 28.90 18.48 0.70
C ASP A 13 27.62 18.87 1.47
N GLU A 14 26.44 18.85 0.81
CA GLU A 14 25.14 19.06 1.47
C GLU A 14 24.77 17.91 2.42
N ILE A 15 24.98 16.66 1.99
CA ILE A 15 24.63 15.46 2.78
C ILE A 15 25.54 15.34 4.01
N ASN A 16 26.85 15.46 3.84
CA ASN A 16 27.84 15.43 4.92
C ASN A 16 27.67 16.61 5.89
N GLY A 17 27.11 17.74 5.44
CA GLY A 17 26.75 18.87 6.31
C GLY A 17 25.45 18.68 7.11
N ALA A 18 24.67 17.63 6.84
CA ALA A 18 23.39 17.34 7.50
C ALA A 18 23.45 16.16 8.48
N VAL A 19 24.40 15.24 8.27
CA VAL A 19 24.74 14.11 9.15
C VAL A 19 25.18 14.60 10.53
N ASP A 20 24.88 13.81 11.57
CA ASP A 20 25.37 14.05 12.93
C ASP A 20 26.83 13.62 13.08
N SER A 21 27.68 14.49 13.66
CA SER A 21 29.12 14.24 13.79
C SER A 21 29.47 13.12 14.77
N ASP A 22 28.56 12.82 15.70
CA ASP A 22 28.85 11.99 16.86
C ASP A 22 28.27 10.57 16.68
N THR A 23 27.23 10.41 15.87
CA THR A 23 26.67 9.08 15.51
C THR A 23 26.92 8.66 14.06
N GLY A 24 27.11 9.60 13.12
CA GLY A 24 27.18 9.32 11.69
C GLY A 24 25.83 9.12 10.99
N ASP A 25 24.71 9.23 11.71
CA ASP A 25 23.36 9.09 11.15
C ASP A 25 22.83 10.39 10.55
N ILE A 26 21.75 10.27 9.75
CA ILE A 26 20.93 11.42 9.34
C ILE A 26 19.50 11.31 9.87
N GLU A 27 19.08 12.34 10.58
CA GLU A 27 17.72 12.49 11.09
C GLU A 27 16.69 12.60 9.93
N TYR A 28 15.58 11.88 10.04
CA TYR A 28 14.51 11.86 9.02
C TYR A 28 14.06 13.26 8.59
N ASP A 29 13.87 14.16 9.57
CA ASP A 29 13.36 15.51 9.33
C ASP A 29 14.39 16.43 8.63
N ARG A 30 15.70 16.09 8.70
CA ARG A 30 16.77 16.72 7.91
C ARG A 30 16.80 16.13 6.50
N LEU A 31 16.82 14.80 6.38
CA LEU A 31 16.81 14.08 5.09
C LEU A 31 15.62 14.49 4.20
N ALA A 32 14.45 14.70 4.83
CA ALA A 32 13.24 15.19 4.17
C ALA A 32 13.42 16.59 3.54
N ARG A 33 14.35 17.41 4.04
CA ARG A 33 14.47 18.85 3.75
C ARG A 33 15.78 19.28 3.06
N LEU A 34 16.60 18.34 2.58
CA LEU A 34 17.83 18.63 1.80
C LEU A 34 17.50 19.16 0.37
N PRO A 35 17.72 20.45 0.05
CA PRO A 35 17.20 21.07 -1.17
C PRO A 35 17.97 20.69 -2.44
N TYR A 36 19.30 20.47 -2.38
CA TYR A 36 20.07 20.05 -3.55
C TYR A 36 19.90 18.56 -3.83
N LEU A 37 19.75 17.72 -2.80
CA LEU A 37 19.31 16.33 -2.93
C LEU A 37 17.94 16.23 -3.64
N ASP A 38 16.95 17.02 -3.21
CA ASP A 38 15.66 17.16 -3.90
C ASP A 38 15.85 17.56 -5.37
N ALA A 39 16.74 18.51 -5.65
CA ALA A 39 16.99 19.04 -6.98
C ALA A 39 17.70 18.03 -7.91
N VAL A 40 18.68 17.28 -7.39
CA VAL A 40 19.38 16.20 -8.12
C VAL A 40 18.42 15.04 -8.38
N MET A 41 17.59 14.66 -7.41
CA MET A 41 16.53 13.67 -7.59
C MET A 41 15.53 14.08 -8.68
N ALA A 42 15.09 15.34 -8.68
CA ALA A 42 14.14 15.83 -9.66
C ALA A 42 14.73 15.91 -11.09
N GLU A 43 15.97 16.37 -11.24
CA GLU A 43 16.64 16.39 -12.54
C GLU A 43 16.95 14.97 -13.06
N THR A 44 17.26 14.03 -12.17
CA THR A 44 17.39 12.59 -12.51
C THR A 44 16.10 12.04 -13.08
N LEU A 45 14.97 12.29 -12.42
CA LEU A 45 13.64 11.84 -12.84
C LEU A 45 13.12 12.53 -14.10
N ARG A 46 13.60 13.74 -14.44
CA ARG A 46 13.34 14.40 -15.74
C ARG A 46 14.22 13.82 -16.85
N HIS A 47 15.52 13.77 -16.63
CA HIS A 47 16.50 13.43 -17.67
C HIS A 47 16.50 11.93 -18.01
N HIS A 48 16.34 11.08 -16.99
CA HIS A 48 16.17 9.63 -17.12
C HIS A 48 14.72 9.26 -16.81
N SER A 49 13.79 9.78 -17.63
CA SER A 49 12.35 9.66 -17.41
C SER A 49 11.90 8.19 -17.35
N LEU A 50 11.66 7.68 -16.13
CA LEU A 50 11.28 6.29 -15.85
C LEU A 50 9.82 5.97 -16.21
N ALA A 51 9.04 6.97 -16.62
CA ALA A 51 7.60 6.85 -16.79
C ALA A 51 7.23 6.07 -18.07
N LEU A 52 6.52 4.96 -17.90
CA LEU A 52 5.77 4.32 -18.97
C LEU A 52 4.78 5.30 -19.62
N PRO A 53 4.39 5.12 -20.90
CA PRO A 53 3.42 5.99 -21.57
C PRO A 53 2.12 6.14 -20.75
N LEU A 54 1.80 7.37 -20.34
CA LEU A 54 0.54 7.63 -19.63
C LEU A 54 -0.61 7.72 -20.63
N SER A 55 -1.17 6.56 -20.94
CA SER A 55 -2.36 6.44 -21.80
C SER A 55 -3.66 6.71 -21.02
N ARG A 56 -4.66 7.26 -21.72
CA ARG A 56 -6.04 7.47 -21.26
C ARG A 56 -7.02 7.09 -22.37
N TYR A 57 -8.19 6.60 -22.00
CA TYR A 57 -9.31 6.32 -22.90
C TYR A 57 -10.53 7.06 -22.33
N PRO A 58 -11.08 8.07 -23.01
CA PRO A 58 -12.19 8.85 -22.48
C PRO A 58 -13.51 8.08 -22.68
N THR A 59 -14.40 8.11 -21.68
CA THR A 59 -15.70 7.42 -21.71
C THR A 59 -16.77 8.14 -22.54
N ARG A 60 -16.47 9.35 -23.02
CA ARG A 60 -17.33 10.20 -23.84
C ARG A 60 -16.47 11.12 -24.71
N ASP A 61 -17.04 11.66 -25.78
CA ASP A 61 -16.39 12.69 -26.59
C ASP A 61 -15.96 13.90 -25.74
N TYR A 62 -14.74 14.37 -25.95
CA TYR A 62 -14.12 15.44 -25.18
C TYR A 62 -13.47 16.50 -26.09
N LYS A 63 -13.90 17.76 -25.95
CA LYS A 63 -13.28 18.90 -26.64
C LYS A 63 -12.06 19.37 -25.85
N LEU A 64 -10.89 19.38 -26.49
CA LEU A 64 -9.61 19.71 -25.87
C LEU A 64 -9.44 21.24 -25.75
N GLY A 65 -10.16 21.84 -24.79
CA GLY A 65 -10.15 23.28 -24.54
C GLY A 65 -10.55 24.09 -25.77
N THR A 66 -9.79 25.14 -26.07
CA THR A 66 -10.00 26.03 -27.23
C THR A 66 -9.37 25.54 -28.54
N THR A 67 -8.71 24.38 -28.56
CA THR A 67 -7.97 23.90 -29.75
C THR A 67 -8.86 23.47 -30.93
N GLY A 68 -10.18 23.34 -30.71
CA GLY A 68 -11.13 22.77 -31.69
C GLY A 68 -11.06 21.24 -31.80
N ILE A 69 -10.00 20.60 -31.32
CA ILE A 69 -9.82 19.14 -31.36
C ILE A 69 -10.88 18.46 -30.49
N THR A 70 -11.59 17.49 -31.06
CA THR A 70 -12.52 16.61 -30.33
C THR A 70 -11.95 15.21 -30.29
N ILE A 71 -11.56 14.75 -29.10
CA ILE A 71 -11.13 13.38 -28.83
C ILE A 71 -12.38 12.51 -28.70
N LYS A 72 -12.43 11.38 -29.40
CA LYS A 72 -13.60 10.50 -29.42
C LYS A 72 -13.65 9.55 -28.23
N ALA A 73 -14.85 9.17 -27.81
CA ALA A 73 -15.05 8.12 -26.82
C ALA A 73 -14.27 6.84 -27.21
N GLY A 74 -13.54 6.24 -26.27
CA GLY A 74 -12.69 5.06 -26.50
C GLY A 74 -11.36 5.32 -27.24
N GLN A 75 -11.10 6.52 -27.76
CA GLN A 75 -9.84 6.85 -28.44
C GLN A 75 -8.67 6.92 -27.44
N GLN A 76 -7.57 6.21 -27.72
CA GLN A 76 -6.36 6.31 -26.92
C GLN A 76 -5.74 7.71 -27.02
N VAL A 77 -5.44 8.30 -25.86
CA VAL A 77 -4.69 9.54 -25.70
C VAL A 77 -3.42 9.22 -24.93
N GLU A 78 -2.26 9.40 -25.55
CA GLU A 78 -0.97 9.23 -24.87
C GLU A 78 -0.39 10.58 -24.47
N ILE A 79 0.18 10.66 -23.26
CA ILE A 79 0.94 11.83 -22.80
C ILE A 79 2.43 11.54 -23.04
N PRO A 80 3.11 12.23 -23.98
CA PRO A 80 4.49 11.92 -24.37
C PRO A 80 5.51 12.49 -23.37
N ILE A 81 5.52 11.95 -22.15
CA ILE A 81 6.30 12.47 -21.00
C ILE A 81 7.77 12.71 -21.36
N TYR A 82 8.43 11.74 -22.00
CA TYR A 82 9.84 11.89 -22.39
C TYR A 82 10.09 13.12 -23.28
N ALA A 83 9.21 13.38 -24.25
CA ALA A 83 9.30 14.53 -25.15
C ALA A 83 8.98 15.86 -24.44
N ILE A 84 8.04 15.86 -23.49
CA ILE A 84 7.75 17.03 -22.64
C ILE A 84 8.97 17.36 -21.75
N HIS A 85 9.57 16.34 -21.14
CA HIS A 85 10.76 16.45 -20.28
C HIS A 85 12.00 16.89 -21.04
N HIS A 86 12.07 16.63 -22.35
CA HIS A 86 13.18 17.01 -23.23
C HIS A 86 12.86 18.16 -24.19
N SER A 87 11.74 18.87 -24.00
CA SER A 87 11.39 20.03 -24.84
C SER A 87 12.07 21.32 -24.37
N GLU A 88 12.78 22.00 -25.26
CA GLU A 88 13.43 23.30 -24.98
C GLU A 88 12.43 24.39 -24.59
N GLN A 89 11.16 24.26 -25.01
CA GLN A 89 10.04 25.14 -24.63
C GLN A 89 9.78 25.17 -23.11
N TYR A 90 10.22 24.12 -22.40
CA TYR A 90 10.01 23.88 -20.98
C TYR A 90 11.31 23.74 -20.19
N TYR A 91 12.37 23.20 -20.81
CA TYR A 91 13.65 22.91 -20.17
C TYR A 91 14.83 23.34 -21.07
N PRO A 92 15.35 24.58 -20.95
CA PRO A 92 16.49 25.05 -21.75
C PRO A 92 17.75 24.20 -21.52
N ASP A 93 18.48 23.85 -22.59
CA ASP A 93 19.47 22.76 -22.59
C ASP A 93 18.89 21.43 -22.02
N PRO A 94 17.86 20.81 -22.63
CA PRO A 94 17.14 19.69 -22.01
C PRO A 94 17.99 18.44 -21.79
N PHE A 95 19.03 18.25 -22.59
CA PHE A 95 19.97 17.14 -22.49
C PHE A 95 21.17 17.40 -21.56
N LYS A 96 21.29 18.61 -20.97
CA LYS A 96 22.27 18.89 -19.91
C LYS A 96 21.61 18.65 -18.55
N PHE A 97 22.24 17.80 -17.74
CA PHE A 97 21.86 17.54 -16.35
C PHE A 97 22.16 18.77 -15.48
N LYS A 98 21.14 19.54 -15.13
CA LYS A 98 21.22 20.75 -14.29
C LYS A 98 20.23 20.66 -13.12
N PRO A 99 20.66 20.19 -11.93
CA PRO A 99 19.81 20.15 -10.73
C PRO A 99 19.18 21.51 -10.40
N ASP A 100 19.92 22.61 -10.61
CA ASP A 100 19.51 23.96 -10.21
C ASP A 100 18.15 24.43 -10.77
N ARG A 101 17.64 23.79 -11.84
CA ARG A 101 16.24 23.96 -12.32
C ARG A 101 15.19 23.77 -11.22
N PHE A 102 15.47 22.84 -10.31
CA PHE A 102 14.55 22.37 -9.26
C PHE A 102 14.94 22.85 -7.86
N MET A 103 15.97 23.69 -7.73
CA MET A 103 16.26 24.39 -6.48
C MET A 103 15.11 25.35 -6.10
N PRO A 104 14.84 25.59 -4.80
CA PRO A 104 13.66 26.32 -4.33
C PRO A 104 13.39 27.65 -5.05
N GLU A 105 14.44 28.44 -5.26
CA GLU A 105 14.42 29.73 -5.96
C GLU A 105 13.98 29.60 -7.43
N ASN A 106 14.26 28.48 -8.09
CA ASN A 106 13.95 28.23 -9.50
C ASN A 106 12.67 27.39 -9.71
N LYS A 107 12.11 26.75 -8.68
CA LYS A 107 10.88 25.92 -8.78
C LYS A 107 9.71 26.66 -9.45
N HIS A 108 9.63 27.99 -9.30
CA HIS A 108 8.59 28.83 -9.91
C HIS A 108 8.68 28.93 -11.45
N LEU A 109 9.83 28.59 -12.06
CA LEU A 109 10.02 28.57 -13.51
C LEU A 109 9.49 27.27 -14.16
N ILE A 110 9.25 26.22 -13.36
CA ILE A 110 8.73 24.95 -13.84
C ILE A 110 7.24 25.09 -14.15
N LYS A 111 6.89 25.08 -15.43
CA LYS A 111 5.49 25.24 -15.87
C LYS A 111 4.63 24.07 -15.35
N PRO A 112 3.42 24.33 -14.81
CA PRO A 112 2.50 23.27 -14.40
C PRO A 112 2.27 22.24 -15.52
N TYR A 113 2.13 20.99 -15.14
CA TYR A 113 1.94 19.84 -16.04
C TYR A 113 3.10 19.53 -17.02
N THR A 114 4.27 20.18 -16.93
CA THR A 114 5.45 19.77 -17.73
C THR A 114 6.35 18.77 -17.00
N TYR A 115 6.48 18.89 -15.68
CA TYR A 115 7.17 17.89 -14.84
C TYR A 115 6.16 16.80 -14.42
N LEU A 116 6.43 15.54 -14.79
CA LEU A 116 5.46 14.43 -14.78
C LEU A 116 6.04 13.03 -14.46
N PRO A 117 7.19 12.85 -13.77
CA PRO A 117 7.82 11.51 -13.66
C PRO A 117 6.95 10.46 -12.95
N PHE A 118 6.02 10.91 -12.12
CA PHE A 118 5.06 10.08 -11.37
C PHE A 118 3.61 10.39 -11.73
N GLY A 119 3.36 11.01 -12.89
CA GLY A 119 2.05 11.53 -13.27
C GLY A 119 1.57 12.69 -12.39
N VAL A 120 0.28 13.04 -12.50
CA VAL A 120 -0.34 14.19 -11.83
C VAL A 120 -1.87 14.01 -11.75
N GLY A 121 -2.52 14.71 -10.81
CA GLY A 121 -3.96 14.63 -10.59
C GLY A 121 -4.41 13.33 -9.89
N PRO A 122 -5.70 12.96 -9.93
CA PRO A 122 -6.27 11.83 -9.17
C PRO A 122 -5.78 10.41 -9.55
N ARG A 123 -4.74 10.31 -10.39
CA ARG A 123 -4.08 9.08 -10.86
C ARG A 123 -2.57 9.30 -11.00
N ASN A 124 -1.97 10.06 -10.09
CA ASN A 124 -0.53 10.09 -9.87
C ASN A 124 -0.06 8.81 -9.15
N CYS A 125 1.25 8.62 -9.02
CA CYS A 125 1.81 7.47 -8.32
C CYS A 125 1.51 7.54 -6.82
N VAL A 126 0.72 6.59 -6.30
CA VAL A 126 0.45 6.45 -4.86
C VAL A 126 1.71 6.20 -4.04
N ALA A 127 2.74 5.57 -4.63
CA ALA A 127 4.02 5.28 -3.97
C ALA A 127 5.04 6.44 -4.05
N LEU A 128 4.66 7.63 -4.53
CA LEU A 128 5.54 8.78 -4.74
C LEU A 128 6.42 9.10 -3.52
N ARG A 129 5.81 9.24 -2.34
CA ARG A 129 6.52 9.59 -1.09
C ARG A 129 7.53 8.50 -0.70
N PHE A 130 7.12 7.23 -0.77
CA PHE A 130 7.96 6.08 -0.43
C PHE A 130 9.15 5.95 -1.37
N ALA A 131 8.93 5.98 -2.69
CA ALA A 131 9.99 5.85 -3.68
C ALA A 131 11.02 6.99 -3.59
N LEU A 132 10.59 8.21 -3.27
CA LEU A 132 11.52 9.32 -3.02
C LEU A 132 12.30 9.15 -1.72
N LEU A 133 11.70 8.64 -0.64
CA LEU A 133 12.40 8.37 0.62
C LEU A 133 13.44 7.24 0.48
N GLU A 134 13.04 6.13 -0.15
CA GLU A 134 13.92 4.98 -0.44
C GLU A 134 15.14 5.44 -1.27
N LEU A 135 14.90 6.11 -2.40
CA LEU A 135 15.98 6.63 -3.25
C LEU A 135 16.86 7.68 -2.53
N LYS A 136 16.28 8.53 -1.67
CA LYS A 136 17.05 9.46 -0.82
C LYS A 136 17.99 8.72 0.12
N LEU A 137 17.49 7.73 0.87
CA LEU A 137 18.29 6.93 1.80
C LEU A 137 19.42 6.19 1.07
N THR A 138 19.10 5.48 -0.02
CA THR A 138 20.11 4.79 -0.84
C THR A 138 21.18 5.76 -1.34
N LEU A 139 20.78 6.94 -1.86
CA LEU A 139 21.72 7.90 -2.41
C LEU A 139 22.61 8.54 -1.34
N VAL A 140 22.08 8.81 -0.14
CA VAL A 140 22.82 9.34 1.00
C VAL A 140 23.88 8.35 1.50
N HIS A 141 23.48 7.13 1.88
CA HIS A 141 24.44 6.14 2.39
C HIS A 141 25.48 5.76 1.32
N THR A 142 25.08 5.68 0.03
CA THR A 142 26.03 5.41 -1.06
C THR A 142 27.05 6.54 -1.22
N LEU A 143 26.66 7.81 -1.05
CA LEU A 143 27.58 8.94 -1.23
C LEU A 143 28.50 9.19 -0.04
N LEU A 144 28.04 8.92 1.19
CA LEU A 144 28.87 9.01 2.39
C LEU A 144 30.03 8.01 2.33
N GLU A 145 29.76 6.77 1.91
CA GLU A 145 30.76 5.70 1.81
C GLU A 145 31.56 5.71 0.49
N TYR A 146 30.93 6.06 -0.64
CA TYR A 146 31.50 5.84 -1.98
C TYR A 146 31.41 7.05 -2.93
N ARG A 147 32.58 7.44 -3.44
CA ARG A 147 32.68 8.37 -4.58
C ARG A 147 32.54 7.62 -5.90
N MET A 148 31.45 7.84 -6.64
CA MET A 148 31.26 7.22 -7.95
C MET A 148 32.19 7.87 -8.99
N VAL A 149 33.09 7.08 -9.57
CA VAL A 149 33.98 7.48 -10.67
C VAL A 149 33.66 6.68 -11.94
N ARG A 150 34.16 7.14 -13.11
CA ARG A 150 34.09 6.38 -14.36
C ARG A 150 35.28 5.44 -14.49
N CYS A 151 35.03 4.23 -14.98
CA CYS A 151 36.04 3.31 -15.50
C CYS A 151 35.96 3.23 -17.04
N PRO A 152 36.95 2.64 -17.74
CA PRO A 152 36.91 2.46 -19.20
C PRO A 152 35.66 1.71 -19.72
N GLU A 153 35.07 0.87 -18.88
CA GLU A 153 33.90 0.04 -19.16
C GLU A 153 32.56 0.79 -18.92
N THR A 154 32.61 2.04 -18.45
CA THR A 154 31.40 2.84 -18.20
C THR A 154 30.78 3.31 -19.52
N ASP A 155 29.66 2.71 -19.93
CA ASP A 155 28.87 3.16 -21.08
C ASP A 155 28.36 4.61 -20.88
N VAL A 156 28.78 5.51 -21.77
CA VAL A 156 28.33 6.92 -21.79
C VAL A 156 27.92 7.29 -23.22
N PRO A 157 26.62 7.49 -23.50
CA PRO A 157 25.47 7.33 -22.60
C PRO A 157 25.18 5.87 -22.24
N LEU A 158 24.50 5.66 -21.11
CA LEU A 158 24.02 4.34 -20.68
C LEU A 158 23.06 3.74 -21.73
N ARG A 159 23.28 2.47 -22.09
CA ARG A 159 22.43 1.75 -23.03
C ARG A 159 21.19 1.19 -22.32
N SER A 160 20.02 1.26 -22.98
CA SER A 160 18.80 0.65 -22.47
C SER A 160 18.85 -0.87 -22.64
N VAL A 161 18.98 -1.58 -21.53
CA VAL A 161 18.79 -3.04 -21.47
C VAL A 161 17.29 -3.34 -21.58
N ARG A 162 16.93 -4.30 -22.43
CA ARG A 162 15.54 -4.78 -22.63
C ARG A 162 15.45 -6.26 -22.27
N ASP A 163 15.22 -6.55 -20.99
CA ASP A 163 14.97 -7.92 -20.56
C ASP A 163 13.51 -8.13 -20.17
N ASN A 164 12.97 -9.29 -20.59
CA ASN A 164 11.65 -9.77 -20.21
C ASN A 164 11.79 -10.70 -19.00
N HIS A 165 10.83 -10.69 -18.07
CA HIS A 165 10.14 -11.89 -17.58
C HIS A 165 9.01 -11.55 -16.60
N SER A 166 8.08 -12.48 -16.37
CA SER A 166 6.80 -12.21 -15.70
C SER A 166 6.17 -13.44 -15.01
N SER A 167 6.22 -13.50 -13.67
CA SER A 167 5.45 -14.39 -12.77
C SER A 167 5.88 -14.13 -11.31
N GLY A 168 5.12 -14.43 -10.24
CA GLY A 168 3.68 -14.74 -10.12
C GLY A 168 3.26 -15.34 -8.75
N CYS A 169 2.23 -14.75 -8.09
CA CYS A 169 1.32 -15.29 -7.05
C CYS A 169 1.84 -15.87 -5.69
N GLN A 170 1.19 -15.52 -4.55
CA GLN A 170 0.34 -16.43 -3.70
C GLN A 170 -0.14 -15.87 -2.30
N ASN A 171 -1.48 -15.73 -2.14
CA ASN A 171 -2.41 -16.18 -1.05
C ASN A 171 -2.35 -15.79 0.48
N ASN A 172 -3.47 -15.19 1.01
CA ASN A 172 -4.34 -15.55 2.20
C ASN A 172 -4.31 -14.96 3.68
N LEU A 173 -4.99 -13.80 3.93
CA LEU A 173 -6.05 -13.34 4.93
C LEU A 173 -6.11 -13.64 6.50
N SER A 174 -6.80 -12.81 7.39
CA SER A 174 -7.64 -13.10 8.69
C SER A 174 -7.49 -12.61 10.24
N ALA A 175 -8.53 -12.07 10.94
CA ALA A 175 -8.97 -12.03 12.43
C ALA A 175 -8.16 -11.65 13.76
N GLU A 176 -8.86 -11.41 14.94
CA GLU A 176 -8.84 -10.11 15.72
C GLU A 176 -9.40 -9.96 17.22
N ALA A 177 -8.83 -9.35 18.31
CA ALA A 177 -9.42 -8.64 19.56
C ALA A 177 -10.36 -9.13 20.79
N TRP A 178 -10.60 -8.29 21.87
CA TRP A 178 -11.18 -8.57 23.28
C TRP A 178 -12.55 -9.28 23.46
N LEU A 179 -12.79 -9.99 24.59
CA LEU A 179 -12.94 -9.55 26.02
C LEU A 179 -14.13 -8.62 26.33
N LYS A 180 -14.84 -8.83 27.44
CA LYS A 180 -15.44 -10.11 27.88
C LYS A 180 -16.91 -9.77 28.20
N GLU A 181 -17.70 -10.77 28.59
CA GLU A 181 -19.15 -10.65 28.85
C GLU A 181 -19.95 -10.45 27.54
N ASN A 182 -20.04 -11.49 26.71
CA ASN A 182 -20.71 -12.74 27.08
C ASN A 182 -19.97 -13.99 26.58
N THR A 183 -20.26 -15.14 27.17
CA THR A 183 -20.04 -16.45 26.52
C THR A 183 -21.13 -16.67 25.46
N ARG A 184 -21.21 -15.77 24.47
CA ARG A 184 -22.01 -15.99 23.28
C ARG A 184 -21.30 -17.01 22.41
N SER A 185 -21.99 -18.11 22.11
CA SER A 185 -21.72 -18.86 20.90
C SER A 185 -21.91 -17.93 19.71
N ILE A 186 -20.85 -17.72 18.92
CA ILE A 186 -20.98 -17.02 17.64
C ILE A 186 -21.95 -17.83 16.78
N ASN A 187 -23.04 -17.21 16.36
CA ASN A 187 -24.07 -17.87 15.56
C ASN A 187 -23.58 -17.91 14.13
N ILE A 188 -23.30 -19.11 13.61
CA ILE A 188 -22.79 -19.30 12.26
C ILE A 188 -23.84 -20.03 11.43
N VAL A 189 -24.31 -19.37 10.37
CA VAL A 189 -25.26 -19.92 9.40
C VAL A 189 -24.69 -19.87 7.99
N GLU A 190 -25.06 -20.84 7.16
CA GLU A 190 -24.79 -20.81 5.73
C GLU A 190 -25.58 -19.65 5.10
N ALA A 191 -24.89 -18.69 4.49
CA ALA A 191 -25.49 -17.44 4.04
C ALA A 191 -26.48 -17.63 2.86
N VAL A 192 -26.43 -18.79 2.20
CA VAL A 192 -27.38 -19.22 1.15
C VAL A 192 -28.75 -19.64 1.68
N ASN A 193 -28.88 -19.94 2.98
CA ASN A 193 -30.14 -20.37 3.62
C ASN A 193 -30.86 -19.23 4.36
N MET A 194 -30.39 -17.98 4.22
CA MET A 194 -31.08 -16.79 4.70
C MET A 194 -32.40 -16.59 3.92
N PRO A 195 -33.50 -16.20 4.58
CA PRO A 195 -34.65 -15.62 3.88
C PRO A 195 -34.20 -14.39 3.08
N ASP A 196 -34.76 -14.20 1.87
CA ASP A 196 -34.63 -12.92 1.16
C ASP A 196 -35.50 -11.87 1.89
N GLU A 197 -34.92 -11.15 2.86
CA GLU A 197 -35.58 -10.04 3.59
C GLU A 197 -35.73 -8.77 2.71
N ASP A 198 -36.50 -8.92 1.63
CA ASP A 198 -37.34 -7.93 0.91
C ASP A 198 -36.77 -6.55 0.51
N SER A 199 -35.47 -6.29 0.70
CA SER A 199 -34.89 -4.94 0.63
C SER A 199 -33.62 -4.80 -0.23
N ASP A 200 -32.75 -5.82 -0.31
CA ASP A 200 -31.52 -5.72 -1.09
C ASP A 200 -31.19 -6.99 -1.92
N GLN A 201 -31.73 -7.01 -3.14
CA GLN A 201 -31.46 -8.06 -4.13
C GLN A 201 -29.98 -8.12 -4.56
N LEU A 202 -29.26 -7.00 -4.50
CA LEU A 202 -27.85 -6.90 -4.87
C LEU A 202 -26.97 -7.59 -3.82
N ARG A 203 -27.26 -7.42 -2.53
CA ARG A 203 -26.64 -8.18 -1.43
C ARG A 203 -26.86 -9.67 -1.61
N SER A 204 -28.10 -10.13 -1.85
CA SER A 204 -28.38 -11.56 -2.07
C SER A 204 -27.63 -12.14 -3.28
N GLN A 205 -27.52 -11.40 -4.39
CA GLN A 205 -26.72 -11.83 -5.56
C GLN A 205 -25.23 -11.92 -5.23
N TYR A 206 -24.66 -10.94 -4.51
CA TYR A 206 -23.26 -10.94 -4.12
C TYR A 206 -22.93 -12.08 -3.15
N VAL A 207 -23.76 -12.29 -2.11
CA VAL A 207 -23.61 -13.40 -1.15
C VAL A 207 -23.61 -14.76 -1.89
N ARG A 208 -24.57 -14.96 -2.80
CA ARG A 208 -24.67 -16.20 -3.62
C ARG A 208 -23.49 -16.39 -4.59
N SER A 209 -22.72 -15.33 -4.89
CA SER A 209 -21.50 -15.44 -5.72
C SER A 209 -20.29 -15.97 -4.96
N ILE A 210 -20.26 -15.85 -3.63
CA ILE A 210 -19.14 -16.28 -2.79
C ILE A 210 -19.28 -17.80 -2.48
N PRO A 211 -18.30 -18.65 -2.88
CA PRO A 211 -18.32 -20.07 -2.56
C PRO A 211 -18.34 -20.31 -1.05
N ASP A 212 -19.31 -21.10 -0.61
CA ASP A 212 -19.52 -21.53 0.78
C ASP A 212 -19.59 -20.33 1.76
N ALA A 213 -20.26 -19.24 1.36
CA ALA A 213 -20.45 -18.05 2.18
C ALA A 213 -21.14 -18.36 3.51
N ILE A 214 -20.64 -17.77 4.59
CA ILE A 214 -21.19 -17.90 5.95
C ILE A 214 -21.45 -16.52 6.55
N LEU A 215 -22.43 -16.44 7.45
CA LEU A 215 -22.67 -15.30 8.32
C LEU A 215 -22.31 -15.72 9.75
N ALA A 216 -21.34 -15.04 10.36
CA ALA A 216 -20.92 -15.24 11.74
C ALA A 216 -21.33 -14.02 12.58
N ASP A 217 -22.35 -14.16 13.43
CA ASP A 217 -23.02 -13.05 14.15
C ASP A 217 -23.41 -11.85 13.24
N GLY A 218 -23.73 -12.14 11.97
CA GLY A 218 -24.12 -11.16 10.95
C GLY A 218 -22.99 -10.69 10.03
N LEU A 219 -21.73 -10.98 10.36
CA LEU A 219 -20.58 -10.67 9.51
C LEU A 219 -20.44 -11.70 8.37
N LEU A 220 -20.39 -11.20 7.14
CA LEU A 220 -20.21 -12.04 5.95
C LEU A 220 -18.74 -12.45 5.76
N LEU A 221 -18.50 -13.76 5.72
CA LEU A 221 -17.18 -14.39 5.58
C LEU A 221 -17.23 -15.54 4.55
N GLN A 222 -16.06 -16.05 4.16
CA GLN A 222 -15.91 -17.08 3.14
C GLN A 222 -15.59 -18.43 3.81
N GLY A 223 -16.49 -19.41 3.81
CA GLY A 223 -16.39 -20.59 4.68
C GLY A 223 -15.26 -21.59 4.39
N ARG A 224 -14.72 -21.64 3.16
CA ARG A 224 -13.53 -22.48 2.82
C ARG A 224 -12.26 -21.90 3.41
N VAL A 225 -12.18 -20.58 3.39
CA VAL A 225 -11.05 -19.78 3.87
C VAL A 225 -11.18 -19.56 5.37
N ASN A 226 -12.41 -19.42 5.88
CA ASN A 226 -12.78 -19.10 7.26
C ASN A 226 -13.68 -20.19 7.88
N PRO A 227 -13.14 -21.36 8.25
CA PRO A 227 -13.98 -22.47 8.70
C PRO A 227 -14.72 -22.17 10.01
N SER A 228 -16.03 -22.43 10.03
CA SER A 228 -16.92 -22.17 11.17
C SER A 228 -16.42 -22.73 12.51
N ARG A 229 -15.75 -23.90 12.46
CA ARG A 229 -15.13 -24.59 13.61
C ARG A 229 -13.98 -23.84 14.29
N TYR A 230 -13.49 -22.78 13.66
CA TYR A 230 -12.40 -21.92 14.13
C TYR A 230 -12.89 -20.52 14.49
N LEU A 231 -13.88 -20.00 13.77
CA LEU A 231 -14.63 -18.81 14.18
C LEU A 231 -15.30 -19.02 15.55
N SER A 232 -15.84 -20.20 15.85
CA SER A 232 -16.38 -20.50 17.18
C SER A 232 -15.33 -20.55 18.31
N LYS A 233 -14.05 -20.78 17.98
CA LYS A 233 -12.91 -20.67 18.91
C LYS A 233 -12.33 -19.26 18.99
N MET A 234 -12.75 -18.36 18.09
CA MET A 234 -12.22 -17.01 17.97
C MET A 234 -12.32 -16.34 19.34
N ALA A 235 -13.53 -16.14 19.86
CA ALA A 235 -13.82 -15.49 21.15
C ALA A 235 -13.29 -16.16 22.44
N THR A 236 -12.34 -17.11 22.35
CA THR A 236 -11.61 -17.68 23.50
C THR A 236 -10.10 -17.87 23.29
N PHE A 237 -9.52 -17.54 22.13
CA PHE A 237 -8.07 -17.66 21.91
C PHE A 237 -7.25 -16.66 22.74
N GLU A 238 -6.14 -17.14 23.29
CA GLU A 238 -5.23 -16.43 24.21
C GLU A 238 -4.34 -15.42 23.45
N VAL A 239 -4.35 -14.16 23.90
CA VAL A 239 -3.41 -13.13 23.45
C VAL A 239 -2.34 -12.96 24.53
N ARG A 240 -1.06 -12.92 24.13
CA ARG A 240 0.08 -12.78 25.03
C ARG A 240 0.55 -11.32 25.04
N ALA A 241 1.13 -10.86 26.15
CA ALA A 241 1.50 -9.44 26.30
C ALA A 241 2.57 -8.95 25.30
N ASN A 242 3.34 -9.88 24.74
CA ASN A 242 4.36 -9.73 23.71
C ASN A 242 3.85 -9.92 22.26
N ASP A 243 2.57 -10.24 22.04
CA ASP A 243 2.03 -10.31 20.67
C ASP A 243 1.94 -8.91 20.03
N ILE A 244 2.16 -8.84 18.72
CA ILE A 244 1.93 -7.62 17.92
C ILE A 244 0.87 -7.92 16.85
N TRP A 245 -0.22 -7.13 16.84
CA TRP A 245 -1.37 -7.37 15.96
C TRP A 245 -1.47 -6.33 14.84
N LEU A 246 -1.25 -6.74 13.59
CA LEU A 246 -1.42 -5.92 12.39
C LEU A 246 -2.86 -5.97 11.87
N VAL A 247 -3.63 -4.92 12.11
CA VAL A 247 -5.03 -4.78 11.69
C VAL A 247 -5.15 -3.99 10.40
N SER A 248 -6.08 -4.37 9.52
CA SER A 248 -6.53 -3.52 8.41
C SER A 248 -7.85 -4.01 7.83
N TYR A 249 -8.72 -3.11 7.36
CA TYR A 249 -9.77 -3.52 6.43
C TYR A 249 -9.10 -4.09 5.15
N PRO A 250 -9.62 -5.17 4.55
CA PRO A 250 -9.09 -5.77 3.33
C PRO A 250 -8.64 -4.76 2.26
N LYS A 251 -7.48 -5.04 1.65
CA LYS A 251 -6.85 -4.21 0.59
C LYS A 251 -6.44 -2.79 1.01
N SER A 252 -6.47 -2.46 2.30
CA SER A 252 -5.93 -1.19 2.85
C SER A 252 -4.39 -1.14 2.96
N GLY A 253 -3.64 -2.05 2.30
CA GLY A 253 -2.17 -2.02 2.24
C GLY A 253 -1.44 -3.07 3.09
N THR A 254 -2.15 -3.90 3.84
CA THR A 254 -1.68 -4.95 4.77
C THR A 254 -0.41 -5.68 4.34
N THR A 255 -0.34 -6.19 3.11
CA THR A 255 0.80 -6.95 2.59
C THR A 255 2.11 -6.17 2.63
N TRP A 256 2.04 -4.85 2.45
CA TRP A 256 3.20 -3.97 2.52
C TRP A 256 3.66 -3.74 3.96
N THR A 257 2.72 -3.44 4.88
CA THR A 257 3.04 -3.33 6.31
C THR A 257 3.64 -4.63 6.86
N LYS A 258 3.21 -5.80 6.36
CA LYS A 258 3.85 -7.08 6.72
C LYS A 258 5.31 -7.18 6.31
N GLN A 259 5.70 -6.63 5.15
CA GLN A 259 7.11 -6.59 4.75
C GLN A 259 7.91 -5.70 5.72
N ILE A 260 7.42 -4.48 5.98
CA ILE A 260 8.04 -3.53 6.92
C ILE A 260 8.21 -4.17 8.31
N LEU A 261 7.15 -4.75 8.88
CA LEU A 261 7.20 -5.37 10.20
C LEU A 261 8.13 -6.60 10.24
N SER A 262 8.19 -7.39 9.16
CA SER A 262 9.16 -8.49 9.07
C SER A 262 10.61 -7.97 9.09
N LEU A 263 10.88 -6.86 8.41
CA LEU A 263 12.22 -6.24 8.41
C LEU A 263 12.56 -5.67 9.78
N ILE A 264 11.61 -5.03 10.47
CA ILE A 264 11.80 -4.49 11.84
C ILE A 264 12.12 -5.63 12.83
N ASP A 265 11.36 -6.73 12.81
CA ASP A 265 11.63 -7.95 13.60
C ASP A 265 13.05 -8.50 13.39
N ARG A 266 13.61 -8.29 12.19
CA ARG A 266 14.94 -8.73 11.78
C ARG A 266 16.01 -7.63 11.74
N ASN A 267 15.79 -6.50 12.43
CA ASN A 267 16.72 -5.36 12.47
C ASN A 267 17.20 -4.88 11.08
N GLY A 268 16.29 -4.87 10.10
CA GLY A 268 16.53 -4.48 8.71
C GLY A 268 17.06 -5.57 7.78
N ASN A 269 17.38 -6.77 8.27
CA ASN A 269 17.98 -7.83 7.45
C ASN A 269 16.98 -8.45 6.45
N ALA A 270 17.05 -8.01 5.20
CA ALA A 270 16.19 -8.46 4.11
C ALA A 270 16.39 -9.93 3.67
N GLU A 271 17.60 -10.48 3.83
CA GLU A 271 17.88 -11.88 3.50
C GLU A 271 17.13 -12.82 4.46
N SER A 272 17.15 -12.49 5.76
CA SER A 272 16.51 -13.25 6.85
C SER A 272 14.97 -13.21 6.89
N VAL A 273 14.35 -12.59 5.87
CA VAL A 273 12.90 -12.60 5.61
C VAL A 273 12.56 -13.07 4.18
N SER A 274 13.54 -13.51 3.41
CA SER A 274 13.36 -13.92 2.00
C SER A 274 12.95 -15.38 1.83
N ASP A 275 13.23 -16.21 2.84
CA ASP A 275 13.02 -17.66 2.87
C ASP A 275 11.56 -18.07 3.15
N VAL A 276 10.89 -17.38 4.08
CA VAL A 276 9.50 -17.65 4.46
C VAL A 276 8.55 -16.64 3.81
N PRO A 277 7.51 -17.08 3.07
CA PRO A 277 6.51 -16.19 2.48
C PRO A 277 5.88 -15.24 3.49
N VAL A 278 5.65 -13.99 3.09
CA VAL A 278 5.11 -12.91 3.97
C VAL A 278 3.81 -13.25 4.69
N ILE A 279 3.00 -14.17 4.14
CA ILE A 279 1.77 -14.66 4.75
C ILE A 279 1.99 -15.65 5.89
N GLU A 280 3.09 -16.41 5.84
CA GLU A 280 3.49 -17.38 6.85
C GLU A 280 4.30 -16.73 7.98
N ARG A 281 5.01 -15.62 7.70
CA ARG A 281 5.72 -14.83 8.73
C ARG A 281 4.76 -14.11 9.66
N ILE A 282 3.84 -13.32 9.11
CA ILE A 282 2.73 -12.73 9.86
C ILE A 282 1.47 -13.50 9.47
N LYS A 283 1.24 -14.65 10.13
CA LYS A 283 -0.02 -15.36 9.98
C LYS A 283 -1.14 -14.46 10.46
N HIS A 284 -2.23 -14.44 9.71
CA HIS A 284 -3.49 -13.98 10.27
C HIS A 284 -4.30 -15.23 10.72
N ILE A 285 -5.19 -15.12 11.72
CA ILE A 285 -5.72 -16.22 12.57
C ILE A 285 -7.03 -16.93 12.11
N GLU A 286 -8.01 -16.28 11.43
CA GLU A 286 -9.25 -16.92 10.89
C GLU A 286 -9.12 -17.62 9.53
N VAL A 287 -7.90 -17.81 9.02
CA VAL A 287 -7.62 -18.56 7.79
C VAL A 287 -7.22 -19.98 8.13
N TYR A 288 -7.92 -20.94 7.52
CA TYR A 288 -7.65 -22.36 7.67
C TYR A 288 -7.47 -22.72 9.16
N ASP A 289 -6.38 -23.39 9.51
CA ASP A 289 -6.03 -23.81 10.87
C ASP A 289 -5.12 -22.81 11.62
N ASN A 290 -4.94 -21.57 11.14
CA ASN A 290 -3.97 -20.63 11.72
C ASN A 290 -4.24 -20.32 13.21
N ILE A 291 -5.47 -20.41 13.71
CA ILE A 291 -5.79 -20.33 15.15
C ILE A 291 -5.11 -21.43 15.98
N GLU A 292 -4.96 -22.63 15.43
CA GLU A 292 -4.32 -23.78 16.10
C GLU A 292 -2.79 -23.71 15.94
N ARG A 293 -2.32 -23.24 14.77
CA ARG A 293 -0.89 -22.98 14.51
C ARG A 293 -0.33 -21.85 15.38
N LEU A 294 -1.09 -20.76 15.58
CA LEU A 294 -0.69 -19.64 16.45
C LEU A 294 -0.82 -19.97 17.94
N ALA A 295 -1.76 -20.84 18.34
CA ALA A 295 -1.87 -21.29 19.73
C ALA A 295 -0.70 -22.20 20.14
N SER A 296 -0.24 -23.06 19.23
CA SER A 296 0.88 -23.99 19.46
C SER A 296 2.27 -23.37 19.30
N GLN A 297 2.39 -22.17 18.72
CA GLN A 297 3.66 -21.44 18.58
C GLN A 297 4.19 -20.98 19.95
N SER A 298 5.45 -21.32 20.26
CA SER A 298 6.11 -20.99 21.54
C SER A 298 6.88 -19.66 21.54
N SER A 299 7.24 -19.13 20.36
CA SER A 299 7.92 -17.84 20.24
C SER A 299 6.95 -16.66 20.37
N ASP A 300 7.52 -15.45 20.36
CA ASP A 300 6.81 -14.21 20.05
C ASP A 300 6.01 -14.35 18.74
N ARG A 301 4.90 -13.58 18.63
CA ARG A 301 3.93 -13.73 17.53
C ARG A 301 3.57 -12.36 16.93
N MET A 302 3.81 -12.21 15.63
CA MET A 302 3.15 -11.19 14.82
C MET A 302 1.89 -11.80 14.18
N ILE A 303 0.73 -11.26 14.53
CA ILE A 303 -0.58 -11.77 14.09
C ILE A 303 -1.24 -10.70 13.20
N GLY A 304 -1.67 -11.06 11.99
CA GLY A 304 -2.41 -10.14 11.12
C GLY A 304 -3.92 -10.19 11.37
N THR A 305 -4.71 -9.24 10.85
CA THR A 305 -6.18 -9.31 10.88
C THR A 305 -6.94 -8.50 9.82
N HIS A 306 -8.18 -8.94 9.55
CA HIS A 306 -9.20 -8.35 8.66
C HIS A 306 -10.66 -8.32 9.20
N LEU A 307 -10.98 -8.95 10.34
CA LEU A 307 -12.33 -8.80 10.94
C LEU A 307 -12.51 -7.36 11.50
N PRO A 308 -13.76 -6.88 11.62
CA PRO A 308 -14.10 -5.63 12.30
C PRO A 308 -14.34 -5.86 13.81
N ALA A 309 -14.06 -4.80 14.61
CA ALA A 309 -13.79 -4.74 16.06
C ALA A 309 -14.79 -5.33 17.09
N THR A 310 -15.59 -6.31 16.68
CA THR A 310 -16.68 -6.97 17.40
C THR A 310 -16.65 -8.52 17.35
N HIS A 311 -15.88 -9.18 16.46
CA HIS A 311 -15.94 -10.65 16.13
C HIS A 311 -14.76 -11.57 16.55
N ILE A 312 -14.41 -11.73 17.83
CA ILE A 312 -13.00 -11.43 18.18
C ILE A 312 -12.28 -12.27 19.31
N PRO A 313 -10.98 -12.73 19.23
CA PRO A 313 -10.26 -13.44 20.31
C PRO A 313 -9.79 -12.69 21.55
N THR A 314 -10.30 -13.19 22.66
CA THR A 314 -10.95 -12.41 23.72
C THR A 314 -9.98 -11.65 24.64
N GLU A 315 -8.87 -11.13 24.12
CA GLU A 315 -7.84 -10.41 24.86
C GLU A 315 -7.18 -9.17 24.14
N LEU A 316 -7.77 -8.54 23.07
CA LEU A 316 -7.24 -7.26 22.49
C LEU A 316 -8.13 -6.01 22.04
N LYS A 317 -9.26 -5.66 22.66
CA LYS A 317 -9.87 -4.27 22.75
C LYS A 317 -10.46 -3.48 24.17
N GLN A 318 -9.85 -3.39 26.46
CA GLN A 318 -8.80 -3.72 27.57
C GLN A 318 -7.29 -4.19 27.30
N LEU A 319 -6.39 -3.42 26.68
CA LEU A 319 -5.36 -3.92 25.72
C LEU A 319 -4.19 -4.70 26.38
N LYS A 320 -4.23 -6.04 26.29
CA LYS A 320 -3.20 -6.93 26.86
C LYS A 320 -1.83 -6.83 26.15
N CYS A 321 -1.81 -6.46 24.87
CA CYS A 321 -0.59 -6.21 24.07
C CYS A 321 -0.77 -5.04 23.09
N LYS A 322 -0.03 -5.00 21.97
CA LYS A 322 0.02 -3.89 21.01
C LYS A 322 -0.70 -4.19 19.68
N ILE A 323 -1.40 -3.20 19.15
CA ILE A 323 -2.03 -3.18 17.82
C ILE A 323 -1.33 -2.16 16.92
N ILE A 324 -1.23 -2.49 15.64
CA ILE A 324 -0.91 -1.58 14.54
C ILE A 324 -2.09 -1.61 13.57
N TYR A 325 -2.94 -0.59 13.60
CA TYR A 325 -4.04 -0.42 12.65
C TYR A 325 -3.55 0.30 11.40
N VAL A 326 -3.89 -0.22 10.22
CA VAL A 326 -3.56 0.38 8.93
C VAL A 326 -4.84 0.79 8.21
N VAL A 327 -5.05 2.10 8.13
CA VAL A 327 -6.09 2.74 7.31
C VAL A 327 -5.53 3.09 5.93
N ARG A 328 -6.43 3.24 4.96
CA ARG A 328 -6.15 3.73 3.61
C ARG A 328 -7.40 4.37 3.03
N ASN A 329 -7.24 5.37 2.18
CA ASN A 329 -8.34 6.13 1.58
C ASN A 329 -9.46 5.21 1.05
N PRO A 330 -10.74 5.39 1.46
CA PRO A 330 -11.81 4.46 1.12
C PRO A 330 -12.01 4.29 -0.39
N LYS A 331 -11.73 5.33 -1.18
CA LYS A 331 -11.84 5.29 -2.65
C LYS A 331 -10.79 4.35 -3.26
N ASP A 332 -9.55 4.45 -2.80
CA ASP A 332 -8.46 3.59 -3.26
C ASP A 332 -8.54 2.18 -2.69
N THR A 333 -9.12 2.01 -1.51
CA THR A 333 -9.47 0.71 -0.94
C THR A 333 -10.56 0.04 -1.78
N ALA A 334 -11.69 0.71 -2.05
CA ALA A 334 -12.77 0.19 -2.89
C ALA A 334 -12.29 -0.23 -4.29
N VAL A 335 -11.51 0.61 -4.99
CA VAL A 335 -10.92 0.27 -6.30
C VAL A 335 -10.00 -0.94 -6.19
N SER A 336 -9.15 -1.00 -5.16
CA SER A 336 -8.26 -2.14 -4.91
C SER A 336 -9.02 -3.43 -4.57
N TYR A 337 -10.21 -3.31 -3.99
CA TYR A 337 -11.07 -4.42 -3.56
C TYR A 337 -11.92 -4.96 -4.71
N TYR A 338 -12.42 -4.11 -5.61
CA TYR A 338 -13.10 -4.51 -6.84
C TYR A 338 -12.20 -5.42 -7.69
N TYR A 339 -11.02 -4.94 -8.09
CA TYR A 339 -10.09 -5.72 -8.90
C TYR A 339 -9.63 -7.01 -8.19
N TYR A 340 -9.57 -7.02 -6.85
CA TYR A 340 -9.27 -8.23 -6.08
C TYR A 340 -10.38 -9.27 -6.15
N HIS A 341 -11.65 -8.88 -6.01
CA HIS A 341 -12.78 -9.78 -6.17
C HIS A 341 -12.84 -10.40 -7.58
N ARG A 342 -12.49 -9.63 -8.62
CA ARG A 342 -12.48 -10.12 -10.01
C ARG A 342 -11.45 -11.21 -10.30
N ILE A 343 -10.35 -11.27 -9.55
CA ILE A 343 -9.26 -12.27 -9.73
C ILE A 343 -9.26 -13.38 -8.66
N SER A 344 -10.01 -13.20 -7.58
CA SER A 344 -10.00 -14.11 -6.43
C SER A 344 -11.04 -15.21 -6.60
N LYS A 345 -10.58 -16.41 -7.00
CA LYS A 345 -11.44 -17.59 -7.19
C LYS A 345 -12.23 -17.99 -5.94
N PHE A 346 -11.69 -17.73 -4.75
CA PHE A 346 -12.38 -17.97 -3.48
C PHE A 346 -13.47 -16.91 -3.18
N LEU A 347 -13.48 -15.78 -3.87
CA LEU A 347 -14.54 -14.76 -3.87
C LEU A 347 -15.43 -14.87 -5.13
N GLY A 348 -15.50 -16.06 -5.73
CA GLY A 348 -16.37 -16.33 -6.87
C GLY A 348 -15.91 -15.79 -8.22
N ASN A 349 -14.76 -15.10 -8.31
CA ASN A 349 -14.37 -14.30 -9.47
C ASN A 349 -15.48 -13.31 -9.89
N TYR A 350 -15.80 -12.36 -9.00
CA TYR A 350 -16.86 -11.36 -9.21
C TYR A 350 -16.82 -10.75 -10.63
N ASN A 351 -17.96 -10.79 -11.32
CA ASN A 351 -18.10 -10.42 -12.73
C ASN A 351 -18.99 -9.18 -12.96
N GLY A 352 -19.53 -8.59 -11.89
CA GLY A 352 -20.36 -7.39 -11.94
C GLY A 352 -19.60 -6.11 -12.30
N SER A 353 -20.34 -5.01 -12.45
CA SER A 353 -19.78 -3.70 -12.80
C SER A 353 -18.99 -3.06 -11.65
N TRP A 354 -18.27 -1.97 -11.96
CA TRP A 354 -17.65 -1.15 -10.91
C TRP A 354 -18.71 -0.46 -10.05
N ASP A 355 -19.76 0.08 -10.67
CA ASP A 355 -20.77 0.89 -9.98
C ASP A 355 -21.58 0.03 -9.00
N THR A 356 -21.99 -1.15 -9.45
CA THR A 356 -22.63 -2.21 -8.64
C THR A 356 -21.73 -2.70 -7.50
N PHE A 357 -20.41 -2.75 -7.69
CA PHE A 357 -19.46 -3.06 -6.62
C PHE A 357 -19.30 -1.88 -5.64
N CYS A 358 -19.38 -0.65 -6.13
CA CYS A 358 -19.31 0.55 -5.31
C CYS A 358 -20.53 0.69 -4.41
N GLU A 359 -21.72 0.32 -4.88
CA GLU A 359 -22.94 0.21 -4.07
C GLU A 359 -22.75 -0.83 -2.95
N LEU A 360 -22.30 -2.05 -3.28
CA LEU A 360 -21.98 -3.10 -2.28
C LEU A 360 -20.94 -2.63 -1.25
N PHE A 361 -19.94 -1.85 -1.66
CA PHE A 361 -18.92 -1.28 -0.75
C PHE A 361 -19.52 -0.22 0.17
N VAL A 362 -20.33 0.71 -0.35
CA VAL A 362 -20.90 1.85 0.40
C VAL A 362 -22.01 1.42 1.36
N HIS A 363 -22.71 0.32 1.07
CA HIS A 363 -23.71 -0.27 1.97
C HIS A 363 -23.14 -1.34 2.94
N GLY A 364 -21.82 -1.56 2.94
CA GLY A 364 -21.18 -2.54 3.83
C GLY A 364 -21.58 -3.99 3.57
N HIS A 365 -21.95 -4.31 2.33
CA HIS A 365 -22.44 -5.64 1.92
C HIS A 365 -21.33 -6.62 1.52
N LEU A 366 -20.09 -6.13 1.38
CA LEU A 366 -18.94 -6.95 1.05
C LEU A 366 -18.53 -7.87 2.22
N PHE A 367 -17.75 -8.92 1.92
CA PHE A 367 -17.15 -9.74 2.97
C PHE A 367 -16.20 -8.89 3.85
N TYR A 368 -16.14 -9.24 5.15
CA TYR A 368 -15.64 -8.39 6.25
C TYR A 368 -16.47 -7.12 6.54
N GLY A 369 -17.61 -6.91 5.87
CA GLY A 369 -18.62 -5.91 6.24
C GLY A 369 -18.27 -4.47 5.86
N ASP A 370 -18.82 -3.54 6.63
CA ASP A 370 -18.70 -2.11 6.37
C ASP A 370 -17.30 -1.54 6.66
N TRP A 371 -16.81 -0.71 5.73
CA TRP A 371 -15.49 -0.09 5.84
C TRP A 371 -15.43 0.99 6.93
N LEU A 372 -16.49 1.79 7.08
CA LEU A 372 -16.52 2.91 8.02
C LEU A 372 -16.61 2.41 9.47
N GLU A 373 -17.50 1.47 9.76
CA GLU A 373 -17.62 0.85 11.09
C GLU A 373 -16.36 0.05 11.47
N HIS A 374 -15.72 -0.63 10.52
CA HIS A 374 -14.43 -1.29 10.76
C HIS A 374 -13.35 -0.28 11.16
N VAL A 375 -13.19 0.82 10.41
CA VAL A 375 -12.21 1.88 10.73
C VAL A 375 -12.55 2.59 12.04
N TYR A 376 -13.83 2.91 12.25
CA TYR A 376 -14.33 3.64 13.42
C TYR A 376 -14.23 2.83 14.71
N GLY A 377 -14.49 1.52 14.65
CA GLY A 377 -14.28 0.60 15.77
C GLY A 377 -12.84 0.64 16.28
N TYR A 378 -11.87 0.67 15.36
CA TYR A 378 -10.45 0.76 15.69
C TYR A 378 -9.95 2.14 16.08
N TRP A 379 -10.48 3.18 15.44
CA TRP A 379 -10.21 4.56 15.83
C TRP A 379 -10.62 4.82 17.28
N LYS A 380 -11.74 4.25 17.75
CA LYS A 380 -12.14 4.27 19.17
C LYS A 380 -11.09 3.62 20.08
N LEU A 381 -10.51 2.48 19.70
CA LEU A 381 -9.50 1.80 20.52
C LEU A 381 -8.23 2.64 20.65
N HIS A 382 -7.80 3.26 19.54
CA HIS A 382 -6.69 4.20 19.51
C HIS A 382 -6.96 5.44 20.37
N GLN A 383 -8.11 6.09 20.21
CA GLN A 383 -8.46 7.28 21.01
C GLN A 383 -8.57 6.99 22.52
N LEU A 384 -8.87 5.75 22.91
CA LEU A 384 -8.91 5.33 24.32
C LEU A 384 -7.55 4.84 24.86
N ASN A 385 -6.65 4.36 24.00
CA ASN A 385 -5.39 3.70 24.38
C ASN A 385 -4.28 3.96 23.34
N PRO A 386 -3.84 5.22 23.12
CA PRO A 386 -2.95 5.57 22.02
C PRO A 386 -1.58 4.85 22.09
N ASP A 387 -1.05 4.64 23.30
CA ASP A 387 0.20 3.91 23.53
C ASP A 387 0.13 2.42 23.12
N ASN A 388 -1.07 1.85 23.02
CA ASN A 388 -1.30 0.43 22.73
C ASN A 388 -1.89 0.17 21.34
N VAL A 389 -2.42 1.17 20.65
CA VAL A 389 -2.90 1.07 19.27
C VAL A 389 -2.23 2.15 18.43
N LEU A 390 -1.18 1.79 17.70
CA LEU A 390 -0.61 2.65 16.67
C LEU A 390 -1.59 2.68 15.49
N PHE A 391 -2.04 3.87 15.09
CA PHE A 391 -2.93 4.06 13.94
C PHE A 391 -2.13 4.69 12.79
N VAL A 392 -2.09 4.03 11.64
CA VAL A 392 -1.20 4.35 10.51
C VAL A 392 -2.04 4.57 9.25
N SER A 393 -1.87 5.72 8.59
CA SER A 393 -2.35 5.95 7.23
C SER A 393 -1.21 5.87 6.20
N TYR A 394 -1.54 5.88 4.92
CA TYR A 394 -0.56 6.03 3.82
C TYR A 394 -0.57 7.42 3.20
N GLU A 395 -1.48 8.29 3.64
CA GLU A 395 -1.86 9.52 2.96
C GLU A 395 -1.28 10.77 3.62
N GLU A 396 -0.96 10.71 4.92
CA GLU A 396 -0.47 11.82 5.76
C GLU A 396 1.01 12.14 5.54
#